data_AF-A0A0D0C692-F1
#
_entry.id   AF-A0A0D0C692-F1
#
_cell.length_a   1.000
_cell.length_b   1.000
_cell.length_c   1.000
_cell.angle_alpha   90.00
_cell.angle_beta   90.00
_cell.angle_gamma   90.00
#
_symmetry.space_group_name_H-M   'P 1'
#
loop_
_entity.id
_entity.type
_entity.pdbx_description
1 polymer ?
#
loop_
_entity_poly.entity_id
_entity_poly.type
_entity_poly.pdbx_seq_one_letter_code
_entity_poly.pdbx_strand_id
1 'polypeptide(L)' 'RRTIRYFKMITISIEGLDLHLISYYAEEDIRNRRLKRPMSRPDIMRLNIPPNIFRLVNFQIPLNVEVGPEIISRLW' A
#
# COMPACT_ATOMS: atom_id res chain seq x y z
N ARG A 1 -16.69 9.12 18.12
CA ARG A 1 -15.25 8.82 18.28
C ARG A 1 -14.58 9.05 16.92
N ARG A 2 -13.49 9.81 16.83
CA ARG A 2 -12.78 10.05 15.55
C ARG A 2 -12.07 8.77 15.13
N THR A 3 -12.42 8.21 13.97
CA THR A 3 -11.70 7.09 13.37
C THR A 3 -10.55 7.67 12.54
N ILE A 4 -9.33 7.53 13.03
CA ILE A 4 -8.12 7.90 12.31
C ILE A 4 -7.85 6.82 11.26
N ARG A 5 -7.59 7.24 10.02
CA ARG A 5 -7.22 6.35 8.92
C ARG A 5 -5.85 6.77 8.39
N TYR A 6 -5.08 5.80 7.96
CA TYR A 6 -3.74 5.99 7.41
C TYR A 6 -3.76 5.63 5.93
N PHE A 7 -2.93 6.30 5.14
CA PHE A 7 -2.55 5.78 3.83
C PHE A 7 -1.04 5.59 3.75
N LYS A 8 -0.67 4.59 2.94
CA LYS A 8 0.71 4.30 2.58
C LYS A 8 0.79 4.16 1.08
N MET A 9 1.69 4.91 0.46
CA MET A 9 1.90 4.92 -0.98
C MET A 9 3.28 4.41 -1.32
N ILE A 10 3.35 3.59 -2.36
CA ILE A 10 4.59 3.22 -3.06
C ILE A 10 4.37 3.48 -4.54
N THR A 11 5.39 4.06 -5.17
CA THR A 11 5.48 4.19 -6.62
C THR A 11 6.62 3.30 -7.09
N ILE A 12 6.39 2.55 -8.16
CA ILE A 12 7.41 1.76 -8.84
C ILE A 12 7.43 2.14 -10.32
N SER A 13 8.61 2.36 -10.88
CA SER A 13 8.78 2.65 -12.30
C SER A 13 9.26 1.38 -13.02
N ILE A 14 8.51 0.90 -14.00
CA ILE A 14 8.87 -0.30 -14.79
C ILE A 14 8.75 0.06 -16.27
N GLU A 15 9.85 -0.07 -17.02
CA GLU A 15 9.87 0.19 -18.47
C GLU A 15 9.31 1.57 -18.87
N GLY A 16 9.54 2.58 -18.04
CA GLY A 16 9.05 3.95 -18.26
C GLY A 16 7.60 4.19 -17.85
N LEU A 17 6.92 3.19 -17.29
CA LEU A 17 5.58 3.32 -16.69
C LEU A 17 5.67 3.45 -15.17
N ASP A 18 5.06 4.50 -14.64
CA ASP A 18 4.92 4.69 -13.20
C ASP A 18 3.64 4.01 -12.69
N LEU A 19 3.84 3.00 -11.85
CA LEU A 19 2.78 2.27 -11.19
C LEU A 19 2.67 2.73 -9.74
N HIS A 20 1.49 3.18 -9.35
CA HIS A 20 1.22 3.67 -8.00
C HIS A 20 0.32 2.69 -7.25
N LEU A 21 0.76 2.28 -6.06
CA LEU A 21 -0.05 1.52 -5.12
C LEU A 21 -0.31 2.38 -3.89
N ILE A 22 -1.59 2.61 -3.61
CA ILE A 22 -2.06 3.29 -2.40
C ILE A 22 -2.82 2.29 -1.55
N SER A 23 -2.40 2.13 -0.30
CA SER A 23 -3.05 1.26 0.69
C SER A 23 -3.64 2.10 1.81
N TYR A 24 -4.90 1.86 2.14
CA TYR A 24 -5.60 2.51 3.26
C TYR A 24 -5.86 1.50 4.37
N TYR A 25 -5.70 1.93 5.62
CA TYR A 25 -6.01 1.11 6.79
C TYR A 25 -6.29 1.98 8.01
N ALA A 26 -7.08 1.47 8.96
CA ALA A 26 -7.17 2.06 10.29
C ALA A 26 -6.29 1.28 11.28
N GLU A 27 -5.87 1.92 12.37
CA GLU A 27 -5.09 1.24 13.43
C GLU A 27 -5.83 0.02 13.98
N GLU A 28 -7.14 0.14 14.17
CA GLU A 28 -8.03 -0.92 14.64
C GLU A 28 -8.04 -2.15 13.72
N ASP A 29 -7.86 -1.98 12.41
CA ASP A 29 -7.81 -3.10 11.48
C ASP A 29 -6.51 -3.90 11.62
N ILE A 30 -5.41 -3.23 11.94
CA ILE A 30 -4.12 -3.85 12.23
C ILE A 30 -4.17 -4.55 13.59
N ARG A 31 -4.63 -3.84 14.63
CA ARG A 31 -4.72 -4.36 16.00
C ARG A 31 -5.63 -5.59 16.09
N ASN A 32 -6.76 -5.57 15.39
CA ASN A 32 -7.70 -6.68 15.36
C ASN A 32 -7.38 -7.73 14.29
N ARG A 33 -6.24 -7.60 13.59
CA ARG A 33 -5.80 -8.52 12.51
C ARG A 33 -6.86 -8.76 11.42
N ARG A 34 -7.67 -7.73 11.12
CA ARG A 34 -8.68 -7.79 10.06
C ARG A 34 -8.03 -7.78 8.68
N LEU A 35 -6.91 -7.09 8.55
CA LEU A 35 -6.12 -7.04 7.32
C LEU A 35 -4.99 -8.06 7.35
N LYS A 36 -4.96 -8.94 6.34
CA LYS A 36 -3.87 -9.89 6.12
C LYS A 36 -2.78 -9.23 5.27
N ARG A 37 -1.52 -9.53 5.57
CA ARG A 37 -0.39 -9.06 4.75
C ARG A 37 -0.41 -9.75 3.38
N PRO A 38 0.00 -9.09 2.29
CA PRO A 38 0.09 -9.75 0.97
C PRO A 38 0.95 -11.02 0.99
N MET A 39 2.02 -11.04 1.80
CA MET A 39 2.89 -12.22 1.97
C MET A 39 2.18 -13.45 2.56
N SER A 40 1.06 -13.29 3.25
CA SER A 40 0.30 -14.43 3.79
C SER A 40 -0.78 -14.94 2.82
N ARG A 41 -0.87 -14.38 1.60
CA ARG A 41 -1.77 -14.81 0.54
C ARG A 41 -1.04 -15.68 -0.49
N PRO A 42 -1.23 -17.02 -0.49
CA PRO A 42 -0.52 -17.91 -1.40
C PRO A 42 -0.83 -17.63 -2.87
N ASP A 43 -2.04 -17.15 -3.18
CA ASP A 43 -2.46 -16.79 -4.52
C ASP A 43 -1.66 -15.61 -5.09
N ILE A 44 -1.27 -14.66 -4.23
CA ILE A 44 -0.38 -13.55 -4.61
C ILE A 44 1.07 -14.05 -4.68
N MET A 45 1.49 -14.87 -3.72
CA MET A 45 2.90 -15.28 -3.63
C MET A 45 3.32 -16.35 -4.63
N ARG A 46 2.36 -17.02 -5.26
CA ARG A 46 2.61 -17.94 -6.38
C ARG A 46 2.86 -17.23 -7.71
N LEU A 47 2.62 -15.92 -7.79
CA LEU A 47 2.92 -15.16 -9.00
C LEU A 47 4.43 -15.15 -9.23
N ASN A 48 4.84 -15.62 -10.41
CA ASN A 48 6.23 -15.55 -10.82
C ASN A 48 6.57 -14.08 -11.14
N ILE A 49 7.39 -13.45 -10.30
CA ILE A 49 7.87 -12.09 -10.52
C ILE A 49 9.29 -12.19 -11.09
N PRO A 50 9.50 -11.82 -12.37
CA PRO A 50 10.82 -11.88 -12.97
C PRO A 50 11.84 -11.05 -12.17
N PRO A 51 13.05 -11.57 -11.91
CA PRO A 51 14.03 -10.91 -11.05
C PRO A 51 14.51 -9.55 -11.60
N ASN A 52 14.41 -9.35 -12.91
CA ASN A 52 14.69 -8.06 -13.55
C ASN A 52 13.72 -6.96 -13.13
N ILE A 53 12.49 -7.28 -12.72
CA ILE A 53 11.54 -6.28 -12.20
C ILE A 53 12.11 -5.62 -10.94
N PHE A 54 12.71 -6.39 -10.01
CA PHE A 54 13.28 -5.82 -8.78
C PHE A 54 14.46 -4.87 -9.02
N ARG A 55 15.13 -4.96 -10.19
CA ARG A 55 16.19 -4.01 -10.58
C ARG A 55 15.64 -2.69 -11.12
N LEU A 56 14.43 -2.72 -11.69
CA LEU A 56 13.76 -1.55 -12.25
C LEU A 56 13.02 -0.75 -11.17
N VAL A 57 12.60 -1.44 -10.11
CA VAL A 57 11.89 -0.82 -8.99
C VAL A 57 12.86 0.07 -8.19
N ASN A 58 12.67 1.39 -8.29
CA ASN A 58 13.25 2.31 -7.32
C ASN A 58 12.46 2.20 -6.01
N PHE A 59 12.97 1.44 -5.03
CA PHE A 59 12.29 1.25 -3.74
C PHE A 59 12.32 2.55 -2.93
N GLN A 60 11.35 3.42 -3.18
CA GLN A 60 11.16 4.60 -2.36
C GLN A 60 10.61 4.20 -0.98
N ILE A 61 11.06 4.92 0.05
CA ILE A 61 10.51 4.79 1.39
C ILE A 61 9.04 5.20 1.32
N PRO A 62 8.10 4.33 1.70
CA PRO A 62 6.69 4.66 1.60
C PRO A 62 6.37 5.83 2.54
N LEU A 63 5.69 6.84 2.00
CA LEU A 63 5.16 7.95 2.80
C LEU A 63 4.05 7.42 3.71
N ASN A 64 4.17 7.66 5.01
CA ASN A 64 3.12 7.36 5.99
C ASN A 64 2.43 8.68 6.31
N VAL A 65 1.16 8.79 5.96
CA VAL A 65 0.37 10.00 6.21
C VAL A 65 -0.87 9.63 7.00
N GLU A 66 -1.11 10.39 8.08
CA GLU A 66 -2.34 10.33 8.85
C GLU A 66 -3.42 11.16 8.16
N VAL A 67 -4.58 10.56 7.97
CA VAL A 67 -5.71 11.17 7.26
C VAL A 67 -6.87 11.31 8.23
N GLY A 68 -7.23 12.56 8.53
CA GLY A 68 -8.45 12.88 9.24
C GLY A 68 -9.70 12.60 8.38
N PRO A 69 -10.88 12.41 9.01
CA PRO A 69 -12.14 12.14 8.31
C PRO A 69 -12.51 13.18 7.23
N GLU A 70 -12.05 14.43 7.38
CA GLU A 70 -12.24 15.54 6.44
C GLU A 70 -11.48 15.39 5.11
N ILE A 71 -10.30 14.76 5.12
CA ILE A 71 -9.48 14.61 3.90
C ILE A 71 -10.01 13.46 3.03
N ILE A 72 -10.55 12.40 3.64
CA ILE A 72 -11.13 11.28 2.88
C ILE A 72 -12.33 11.75 2.06
N SER A 73 -13.21 12.60 2.62
CA SER A 73 -14.38 13.09 1.90
C SER A 73 -14.07 13.94 0.65
N ARG A 74 -12.81 14.36 0.48
CA ARG A 74 -12.38 15.23 -0.63
C ARG A 74 -11.62 14.46 -1.73
N LEU A 75 -11.33 13.18 -1.51
CA LEU A 75 -10.67 12.28 -2.44
C LEU A 75 -11.64 11.31 -3.15
N TRP A 76 -12.95 11.43 -2.89
CA TRP A 76 -14.05 10.70 -3.54
C TRP A 76 -14.99 11.67 -4.25
#